data_AF-A0A1A0FJ98-F1
#
_entry.id   AF-A0A1A0FJ98-F1
#
_cell.length_a   1.000
_cell.length_b   1.000
_cell.length_c   1.000
_cell.angle_alpha   90.00
_cell.angle_beta   90.00
_cell.angle_gamma   90.00
#
_symmetry.space_group_name_H-M   'P 1'
#
loop_
_entity.id
_entity.type
_entity.pdbx_description
1 polymer ?
#
loop_
_entity_poly.entity_id
_entity_poly.type
_entity_poly.pdbx_seq_one_letter_code
_entity_poly.pdbx_strand_id
1 'polypeptide(L)'
;MPAPLSKTKSSFYRRLYVAYLIDQGAASVPALIEATGMPRRTAQDTITSLAELDIECVFEKDEGERHNIGRYQIRDWGAIDPHWVASHAQYLQKALGYGNA
;
A
#
# COMPACT_ATOMS: atom_id res chain seq x y z
N MET A 1 -2.56 -1.98 -27.34
CA MET A 1 -2.70 -1.64 -25.90
C MET A 1 -2.36 -2.90 -25.11
N PRO A 2 -1.59 -2.83 -24.01
CA PRO A 2 -1.32 -4.01 -23.19
C PRO A 2 -2.65 -4.59 -22.68
N ALA A 3 -2.72 -5.92 -22.57
CA ALA A 3 -3.91 -6.59 -22.06
C ALA A 3 -4.24 -6.09 -20.63
N PRO A 4 -5.53 -5.97 -20.27
CA PRO A 4 -5.93 -5.58 -18.92
C PRO A 4 -5.37 -6.56 -17.89
N LEU A 5 -4.93 -6.05 -16.73
CA LEU A 5 -4.44 -6.89 -15.65
C LEU A 5 -5.53 -7.86 -15.17
N SER A 6 -5.16 -9.12 -14.94
CA SER A 6 -6.04 -10.06 -14.27
C SER A 6 -6.31 -9.61 -12.83
N LYS A 7 -7.45 -10.01 -12.26
CA LYS A 7 -7.82 -9.66 -10.87
C LYS A 7 -6.72 -10.04 -9.87
N THR A 8 -6.15 -11.23 -10.02
CA THR A 8 -5.04 -11.73 -9.19
C THR A 8 -3.81 -10.83 -9.29
N LYS A 9 -3.40 -10.46 -10.51
CA LYS A 9 -2.22 -9.62 -10.74
C LYS A 9 -2.45 -8.19 -10.22
N SER A 10 -3.64 -7.63 -10.43
CA SER A 10 -4.03 -6.33 -9.89
C SER A 10 -4.01 -6.32 -8.36
N SER A 11 -4.51 -7.37 -7.71
CA SER A 11 -4.49 -7.50 -6.24
C SER A 11 -3.07 -7.59 -5.71
N PHE A 12 -2.21 -8.38 -6.36
CA PHE A 12 -0.79 -8.48 -6.01
C PHE A 12 -0.08 -7.13 -6.15
N TYR A 13 -0.19 -6.47 -7.31
CA TYR A 13 0.45 -5.16 -7.54
C TYR A 13 -0.04 -4.09 -6.58
N ARG A 14 -1.34 -4.09 -6.23
CA ARG A 14 -1.89 -3.13 -5.28
C ARG A 14 -1.26 -3.28 -3.90
N ARG A 15 -1.08 -4.51 -3.41
CA ARG A 15 -0.43 -4.77 -2.12
C ARG A 15 1.02 -4.29 -2.10
N LEU A 16 1.79 -4.60 -3.14
CA LEU A 16 3.16 -4.10 -3.28
C LEU A 16 3.22 -2.57 -3.27
N TYR A 17 2.35 -1.93 -4.05
CA TYR A 17 2.34 -0.48 -4.17
C TYR A 17 1.88 0.21 -2.88
N VAL A 18 0.89 -0.33 -2.17
CA VAL A 18 0.44 0.20 -0.87
C VAL A 18 1.53 0.04 0.19
N ALA A 19 2.22 -1.11 0.26
CA ALA A 19 3.35 -1.29 1.17
C ALA A 19 4.46 -0.24 0.91
N TYR A 20 4.79 -0.02 -0.37
CA TYR A 20 5.72 1.03 -0.77
C TYR A 20 5.25 2.43 -0.33
N LEU A 21 3.99 2.78 -0.57
CA LEU A 21 3.47 4.09 -0.16
C LEU A 21 3.55 4.30 1.36
N ILE A 22 3.24 3.27 2.15
CA ILE A 22 3.37 3.32 3.62
C ILE A 22 4.84 3.54 4.02
N ASP A 23 5.76 2.79 3.41
CA ASP A 23 7.20 2.91 3.64
C ASP A 23 7.76 4.31 3.25
N GLN A 24 7.15 4.96 2.26
CA GLN A 24 7.46 6.33 1.86
C GLN A 24 6.72 7.41 2.68
N GLY A 25 5.92 7.03 3.67
CA GLY A 25 5.29 7.95 4.61
C GLY A 25 3.79 8.23 4.38
N ALA A 26 3.13 7.62 3.38
CA ALA A 26 1.67 7.62 3.26
C ALA A 26 1.05 6.64 4.26
N ALA A 27 1.31 6.88 5.55
CA ALA A 27 1.12 5.96 6.65
C ALA A 27 -0.30 6.03 7.25
N SER A 28 -1.30 6.45 6.49
CA SER A 28 -2.69 6.50 6.97
C SER A 28 -3.67 6.17 5.85
N VAL A 29 -4.86 5.69 6.20
CA VAL A 29 -5.91 5.42 5.20
C VAL A 29 -6.26 6.65 4.37
N PRO A 30 -6.44 7.87 4.94
CA PRO A 30 -6.64 9.07 4.14
C PRO A 30 -5.50 9.35 3.15
N ALA A 31 -4.23 9.24 3.58
CA ALA A 31 -3.08 9.49 2.71
C ALA A 31 -3.01 8.48 1.55
N LEU A 32 -3.34 7.21 1.79
CA LEU A 32 -3.41 6.20 0.74
C LEU A 32 -4.55 6.47 -0.26
N ILE A 33 -5.70 6.95 0.21
CA ILE A 33 -6.81 7.35 -0.67
C ILE A 33 -6.36 8.53 -1.54
N GLU A 34 -5.74 9.54 -0.96
CA GLU A 34 -5.22 10.70 -1.69
C GLU A 34 -4.20 10.29 -2.77
N ALA A 35 -3.25 9.42 -2.42
CA ALA A 35 -2.20 8.97 -3.34
C ALA A 35 -2.69 8.06 -4.49
N THR A 36 -3.86 7.44 -4.36
CA THR A 36 -4.31 6.39 -5.28
C THR A 36 -5.70 6.59 -5.89
N GLY A 37 -6.54 7.44 -5.30
CA GLY A 37 -7.95 7.58 -5.64
C GLY A 37 -8.82 6.38 -5.28
N MET A 38 -8.30 5.37 -4.58
CA MET A 38 -9.07 4.16 -4.26
C MET A 38 -10.10 4.41 -3.14
N PRO A 39 -11.22 3.66 -3.09
CA PRO A 39 -12.16 3.75 -1.98
C PRO A 39 -11.54 3.36 -0.63
N ARG A 40 -12.03 3.97 0.47
CA ARG A 40 -11.56 3.69 1.84
C ARG A 40 -11.51 2.20 2.18
N ARG A 41 -12.56 1.46 1.83
CA ARG A 41 -12.64 0.01 2.09
C ARG A 41 -11.53 -0.76 1.36
N THR A 42 -11.23 -0.39 0.12
CA THR A 42 -10.14 -0.99 -0.66
C THR A 42 -8.79 -0.73 -0.03
N ALA A 43 -8.54 0.49 0.47
CA ALA A 43 -7.29 0.81 1.16
C ALA A 43 -7.14 -0.03 2.44
N GLN A 44 -8.18 -0.10 3.27
CA GLN A 44 -8.19 -0.92 4.48
C GLN A 44 -7.97 -2.41 4.20
N ASP A 45 -8.69 -2.97 3.21
CA ASP A 45 -8.55 -4.38 2.81
C ASP A 45 -7.16 -4.69 2.26
N THR A 46 -6.56 -3.74 1.54
CA THR A 46 -5.20 -3.90 1.02
C THR A 46 -4.19 -3.94 2.16
N ILE A 47 -4.29 -3.04 3.14
CA ILE A 47 -3.41 -3.03 4.32
C ILE A 47 -3.52 -4.34 5.09
N THR A 48 -4.75 -4.80 5.39
CA THR A 48 -4.96 -6.06 6.12
C THR A 48 -4.38 -7.27 5.37
N SER A 49 -4.45 -7.26 4.04
CA SER A 49 -3.98 -8.38 3.21
C SER A 49 -2.48 -8.34 2.87
N LEU A 50 -1.71 -7.41 3.45
CA LEU A 50 -0.25 -7.39 3.35
C LEU A 50 0.38 -8.62 4.03
N ALA A 51 -0.18 -9.06 5.16
CA ALA A 51 0.28 -10.25 5.88
C ALA A 51 0.19 -11.53 5.04
N GLU A 52 -0.72 -11.61 4.07
CA GLU A 52 -0.82 -12.74 3.13
C GLU A 52 0.35 -12.81 2.12
N LEU A 53 1.22 -11.79 2.11
CA LEU A 53 2.48 -11.77 1.35
C LEU A 53 3.70 -11.76 2.29
N ASP A 54 3.50 -12.10 3.56
CA ASP A 54 4.50 -12.02 4.63
C ASP A 54 5.04 -10.59 4.89
N ILE A 55 4.34 -9.55 4.41
CA ILE A 55 4.69 -8.16 4.70
C ILE A 55 4.09 -7.78 6.07
N GLU A 56 4.95 -7.53 7.05
CA GLU A 56 4.55 -7.08 8.38
C GLU A 56 4.26 -5.57 8.37
N CYS A 57 2.97 -5.21 8.37
CA CYS A 57 2.50 -3.84 8.51
C CYS A 57 1.81 -3.64 9.85
N VAL A 58 2.40 -2.81 10.71
CA VAL A 58 1.87 -2.52 12.05
C VAL A 58 1.24 -1.13 12.11
N PHE A 59 0.32 -0.92 13.04
CA PHE A 59 -0.24 0.40 13.33
C PHE A 59 0.28 0.91 14.68
N GLU A 60 1.10 1.96 14.63
CA GLU A 60 1.65 2.63 15.80
C GLU A 60 0.78 3.80 16.22
N LYS A 61 0.48 3.89 17.50
CA LYS A 61 -0.16 5.08 18.08
C LYS A 61 0.93 6.06 18.50
N ASP A 62 0.77 7.33 18.18
CA ASP A 62 1.68 8.36 18.69
C ASP A 62 1.50 8.50 20.22
N GLU A 63 2.60 8.71 20.94
CA GLU A 63 2.57 8.81 22.40
C GLU A 63 1.72 10.01 22.86
N GLY A 64 0.69 9.74 23.67
CA GLY A 64 -0.04 10.76 24.43
C GLY A 64 -1.40 11.19 23.88
N GLU A 65 -1.80 10.77 22.67
CA GLU A 65 -3.04 11.27 22.06
C GLU A 65 -4.30 10.45 22.42
N ARG A 66 -5.37 11.17 22.76
CA ARG A 66 -6.69 10.59 23.00
C ARG A 66 -7.37 10.36 21.64
N HIS A 67 -7.67 9.08 21.36
CA HIS A 67 -8.41 8.55 20.19
C HIS A 67 -7.63 8.38 18.88
N ASN A 68 -7.37 7.11 18.50
CA ASN A 68 -7.16 6.57 17.14
C ASN A 68 -6.21 7.29 16.15
N ILE A 69 -5.41 8.25 16.60
CA ILE A 69 -4.35 8.87 15.81
C ILE A 69 -3.13 7.96 15.88
N GLY A 70 -2.68 7.52 14.71
CA GLY A 70 -1.56 6.63 14.57
C GLY A 70 -1.20 6.43 13.11
N ARG A 71 -0.09 5.76 12.87
CA ARG A 71 0.53 5.60 11.55
C ARG A 71 0.82 4.13 11.27
N TYR A 72 0.61 3.72 10.04
CA TYR A 72 1.07 2.42 9.55
C TYR A 72 2.57 2.46 9.34
N GLN A 73 3.26 1.38 9.69
CA GLN A 73 4.68 1.20 9.40
C GLN A 73 4.92 -0.21 8.88
N ILE A 74 5.72 -0.32 7.81
CA ILE A 74 6.25 -1.60 7.36
C ILE A 74 7.44 -1.95 8.24
N ARG A 75 7.36 -3.08 8.95
CA ARG A 75 8.42 -3.59 9.84
C ARG A 75 9.31 -4.60 9.13
N ASP A 76 8.71 -5.42 8.29
CA ASP A 76 9.38 -6.42 7.50
C ASP A 76 8.64 -6.58 6.16
N TRP A 77 9.40 -6.77 5.08
CA TRP A 77 8.86 -7.04 3.76
C TRP A 77 8.74 -8.56 3.48
N GLY A 78 9.22 -9.41 4.38
CA GLY A 78 9.13 -10.85 4.30
C GLY A 78 9.80 -11.38 3.03
N ALA A 79 9.03 -12.09 2.20
CA ALA A 79 9.52 -12.66 0.94
C ALA A 79 9.64 -11.64 -0.20
N ILE A 80 9.20 -10.39 -0.01
CA ILE A 80 9.21 -9.35 -1.04
C ILE A 80 10.48 -8.51 -0.94
N ASP A 81 11.14 -8.25 -2.08
CA ASP A 81 12.27 -7.33 -2.12
C ASP A 81 11.80 -5.86 -2.21
N PRO A 82 12.00 -5.04 -1.15
CA PRO A 82 11.60 -3.63 -1.16
C PRO A 82 12.30 -2.81 -2.25
N HIS A 83 13.54 -3.14 -2.62
CA HIS A 83 14.28 -2.40 -3.65
C HIS A 83 13.68 -2.62 -5.03
N TRP A 84 13.25 -3.86 -5.32
CA TRP A 84 12.52 -4.15 -6.55
C TRP A 84 11.21 -3.35 -6.60
N VAL A 85 10.45 -3.31 -5.51
CA VAL A 85 9.18 -2.58 -5.46
C VAL A 85 9.42 -1.07 -5.67
N ALA A 86 10.40 -0.49 -4.99
CA ALA A 86 10.75 0.93 -5.12
C ALA A 86 11.18 1.29 -6.55
N SER A 87 12.07 0.50 -7.15
CA SER A 87 12.52 0.72 -8.54
C SER A 87 11.41 0.56 -9.59
N HIS A 88 10.33 -0.16 -9.26
CA HIS A 88 9.18 -0.39 -10.14
C HIS A 88 7.92 0.39 -9.71
N ALA A 89 8.01 1.27 -8.70
CA ALA A 89 6.83 1.94 -8.14
C ALA A 89 6.04 2.72 -9.19
N GLN A 90 6.70 3.45 -10.08
CA GLN A 90 6.05 4.19 -11.17
C GLN A 90 5.35 3.24 -12.17
N TYR A 91 5.94 2.07 -12.45
CA TYR A 91 5.31 1.05 -13.28
C TYR A 91 4.05 0.49 -12.60
N LEU A 92 4.13 0.14 -11.32
CA LEU A 92 3.00 -0.37 -10.54
C LEU A 92 1.85 0.66 -10.49
N GLN A 93 2.17 1.92 -10.21
CA GLN A 93 1.21 3.03 -10.21
C GLN A 93 0.45 3.12 -11.54
N LYS A 94 1.17 3.18 -12.67
CA LYS A 94 0.59 3.26 -14.02
C LYS A 94 -0.24 2.03 -14.36
N ALA A 95 0.25 0.83 -14.03
CA ALA A 95 -0.45 -0.42 -14.30
C ALA A 95 -1.77 -0.53 -13.52
N LEU A 96 -1.83 0.06 -12.33
CA LEU A 96 -3.03 0.13 -11.48
C LEU A 96 -3.96 1.30 -11.84
N GLY A 97 -3.50 2.24 -12.67
CA GLY A 97 -4.25 3.45 -13.02
C GLY A 97 -4.34 4.48 -11.89
N TYR A 98 -3.40 4.45 -10.93
CA TYR A 98 -3.32 5.41 -9.84
C TYR A 98 -2.60 6.69 -10.26
N GLY A 99 -2.90 7.82 -9.62
CA GLY A 99 -2.29 9.12 -9.95
C GLY A 99 -2.92 9.86 -11.14
N ASN A 100 -4.03 9.35 -11.68
CA ASN A 100 -4.91 10.11 -12.57
C ASN A 100 -6.05 10.71 -11.72
N ALA A 101 -5.75 11.78 -11.00
CA ALA A 101 -6.74 12.65 -10.38
C ALA A 101 -6.57 14.07 -10.94
#